data_AF-A0A2V7P9L4-F1
#
_entry.id   AF-A0A2V7P9L4-F1
#
_cell.length_a   1.000
_cell.length_b   1.000
_cell.length_c   1.000
_cell.angle_alpha   90.00
_cell.angle_beta   90.00
_cell.angle_gamma   90.00
#
_symmetry.space_group_name_H-M   'P 1'
#
loop_
_entity.id
_entity.type
_entity.pdbx_description
1 polymer ?
#
loop_
_entity_poly.entity_id
_entity_poly.type
_entity_poly.pdbx_seq_one_letter_code
_entity_poly.pdbx_strand_id
1 'polypeptide(L)'
;MTTEPNAQPTGEQPADQQPQTIDPSRVLTDERGHIVVKDGRVQLKPEPQRTAMRAAGRPATEEPGEPEPTEQSQATEQEPAAGYRLETPSDVPTAAAIKWDSTLDGFSKAASGAGIPQPIAQNLMQSFIDADAALGGYGNGENAYTSEDAESSLRAFWGREAYDGQMRKVWKTVKGLGTHFAEWLDGSGMGDHPAVCVALANWADTKLTKAQAQAELSKIMSDEKSDYFSQDSWRRQPAVVRVKMLGRLAYAEDAPVSHPVARARNAEAARVEQAATKARADARSEAAALVAKLDKGTPAEREATKKRFIELTARL
;
A
#
# COMPACT_ATOMS: atom_id res chain seq x y z
N MET A 1 -8.47 18.70 76.01
CA MET A 1 -9.86 19.18 76.15
C MET A 1 -9.93 20.45 75.33
N THR A 2 -10.64 20.55 74.22
CA THR A 2 -12.03 20.13 74.01
C THR A 2 -12.30 19.82 72.52
N THR A 3 -13.07 18.78 72.30
CA THR A 3 -13.64 18.29 71.05
C THR A 3 -15.01 18.93 70.77
N GLU A 4 -15.27 19.20 69.47
CA GLU A 4 -16.58 19.15 68.76
C GLU A 4 -17.74 20.11 69.15
N PRO A 5 -18.85 20.26 68.35
CA PRO A 5 -19.22 19.67 67.03
C PRO A 5 -19.93 20.63 66.00
N ASN A 6 -20.23 20.05 64.83
CA ASN A 6 -21.46 20.18 64.02
C ASN A 6 -21.67 21.34 63.02
N ALA A 7 -21.84 20.99 61.73
CA ALA A 7 -23.04 21.32 60.94
C ALA A 7 -22.98 20.65 59.54
N GLN A 8 -23.95 19.77 59.26
CA GLN A 8 -24.36 19.41 57.89
C GLN A 8 -24.96 20.64 57.17
N PRO A 9 -25.03 20.57 55.83
CA PRO A 9 -26.34 20.73 55.22
C PRO A 9 -26.68 19.60 54.23
N THR A 10 -27.87 19.06 54.47
CA THR A 10 -29.00 18.85 53.56
C THR A 10 -28.75 18.95 52.06
N GLY A 11 -29.29 17.97 51.34
CA GLY A 11 -29.13 17.80 49.91
C GLY A 11 -29.80 18.85 49.03
N GLU A 12 -29.27 18.92 47.81
CA GLU A 12 -29.94 19.41 46.62
C GLU A 12 -29.64 18.45 45.48
N GLN A 13 -30.72 17.92 44.93
CA GLN A 13 -30.80 17.09 43.74
C GLN A 13 -30.84 18.04 42.53
N PRO A 14 -30.00 17.89 41.49
CA PRO A 14 -30.29 18.53 40.22
C PRO A 14 -31.18 17.62 39.38
N ALA A 15 -32.25 18.26 38.92
CA ALA A 15 -33.27 17.79 38.01
C ALA A 15 -32.75 17.13 36.73
N ASP A 16 -33.54 16.16 36.26
CA ASP A 16 -33.76 15.75 34.87
C ASP A 16 -32.91 16.47 33.80
N GLN A 17 -31.82 15.82 33.39
CA GLN A 17 -31.33 16.01 32.02
C GLN A 17 -31.98 14.95 31.14
N GLN A 18 -33.02 15.38 30.43
CA GLN A 18 -33.51 14.71 29.23
C GLN A 18 -32.33 14.37 28.31
N PRO A 19 -32.29 13.18 27.66
CA PRO A 19 -31.31 12.92 26.63
C PRO A 19 -31.54 13.93 25.50
N GLN A 20 -30.58 14.82 25.27
CA GLN A 20 -30.59 15.64 24.07
C GLN A 20 -30.43 14.70 22.87
N THR A 21 -31.55 14.39 22.25
CA THR A 21 -31.63 13.83 20.90
C THR A 21 -30.88 14.78 19.98
N ILE A 22 -29.68 14.39 19.57
CA ILE A 22 -28.94 15.09 18.52
C ILE A 22 -29.73 14.88 17.23
N ASP A 23 -30.32 15.96 16.72
CA ASP A 23 -30.96 16.02 15.41
C ASP A 23 -29.93 15.66 14.31
N PRO A 24 -30.12 14.57 13.55
CA PRO A 24 -29.18 14.16 12.51
C PRO A 24 -29.24 15.01 11.23
N SER A 25 -29.92 16.15 11.21
CA SER A 25 -30.20 16.92 10.00
C SER A 25 -29.62 18.34 9.99
N ARG A 26 -28.32 18.50 10.29
CA ARG A 26 -27.58 19.73 9.96
C ARG A 26 -26.44 19.46 9.00
N VAL A 27 -26.82 19.42 7.72
CA VAL A 27 -25.95 19.51 6.56
C VAL A 27 -25.65 20.99 6.31
N LEU A 28 -24.38 21.40 6.39
CA LEU A 28 -23.90 22.67 5.83
C LEU A 28 -22.80 22.33 4.83
N THR A 29 -23.14 22.39 3.55
CA THR A 29 -22.23 22.35 2.40
C THR A 29 -21.53 23.71 2.23
N ASP A 30 -20.24 23.71 1.89
CA ASP A 30 -19.60 24.86 1.22
C ASP A 30 -19.44 24.60 -0.29
N GLU A 31 -19.38 25.67 -1.07
CA GLU A 31 -19.39 25.66 -2.54
C GLU A 31 -18.02 25.30 -3.18
N ARG A 32 -17.11 24.63 -2.46
CA ARG A 32 -15.77 24.27 -3.00
C ARG A 32 -15.46 22.78 -3.04
N GLY A 33 -16.44 21.91 -2.82
CA GLY A 33 -16.32 20.49 -3.14
C GLY A 33 -15.30 19.72 -2.30
N HIS A 34 -15.11 20.10 -1.03
CA HIS A 34 -14.30 19.34 -0.09
C HIS A 34 -15.15 18.32 0.69
N ILE A 35 -14.70 17.06 0.74
CA ILE A 35 -15.35 15.96 1.47
C ILE A 35 -14.82 15.92 2.91
N VAL A 36 -15.76 15.82 3.86
CA VAL A 36 -15.54 15.69 5.31
C VAL A 36 -15.23 14.24 5.69
N VAL A 37 -14.33 14.10 6.66
CA VAL A 37 -13.96 12.89 7.39
C VAL A 37 -15.19 12.14 7.92
N LYS A 38 -15.31 10.86 7.57
CA LYS A 38 -16.14 9.92 8.32
C LYS A 38 -15.43 8.56 8.38
N ASP A 39 -15.18 8.11 9.61
CA ASP A 39 -14.81 6.74 9.97
C ASP A 39 -13.50 6.15 9.42
N GLY A 40 -12.44 6.94 9.19
CA GLY A 40 -11.05 6.43 9.04
C GLY A 40 -10.78 5.37 7.96
N ARG A 41 -11.79 5.01 7.16
CA ARG A 41 -11.76 3.94 6.16
C ARG A 41 -11.56 4.52 4.78
N VAL A 42 -10.73 3.86 3.99
CA VAL A 42 -10.65 4.11 2.55
C VAL A 42 -11.93 3.57 1.92
N GLN A 43 -12.82 4.47 1.50
CA GLN A 43 -13.91 4.15 0.58
C GLN A 43 -13.81 5.07 -0.63
N LEU A 44 -13.36 4.53 -1.76
CA LEU A 44 -13.53 5.18 -3.05
C LEU A 44 -14.94 4.87 -3.56
N LYS A 45 -15.81 5.88 -3.62
CA LYS A 45 -17.07 5.81 -4.36
C LYS A 45 -16.78 5.62 -5.86
N PRO A 46 -17.61 4.86 -6.59
CA PRO A 46 -17.54 4.81 -8.05
C PRO A 46 -17.96 6.16 -8.66
N GLU A 47 -17.13 6.73 -9.53
CA GLU A 47 -17.47 7.93 -10.30
C GLU A 47 -18.48 7.58 -11.42
N PRO A 48 -19.51 8.41 -11.67
CA PRO A 48 -20.47 8.18 -12.73
C PRO A 48 -19.85 8.39 -14.11
N GLN A 49 -20.15 7.47 -15.03
CA GLN A 49 -19.80 7.52 -16.44
C GLN A 49 -20.26 8.84 -17.07
N ARG A 50 -19.30 9.71 -17.46
CA ARG A 50 -19.60 10.85 -18.34
C ARG A 50 -19.61 10.37 -19.78
N THR A 51 -20.82 10.23 -20.29
CA THR A 51 -21.17 10.07 -21.70
C THR A 51 -20.47 11.14 -22.55
N ALA A 52 -19.76 10.68 -23.58
CA ALA A 52 -19.14 11.51 -24.59
C ALA A 52 -20.19 12.34 -25.34
N MET A 53 -19.97 13.66 -25.44
CA MET A 53 -20.61 14.50 -26.46
C MET A 53 -19.60 14.93 -27.52
N ARG A 54 -20.13 14.98 -28.73
CA ARG A 54 -19.51 14.84 -30.03
C ARG A 54 -19.33 16.21 -30.70
N ALA A 55 -18.17 16.36 -31.36
CA ALA A 55 -17.86 17.09 -32.61
C ALA A 55 -18.43 18.50 -32.89
N ALA A 56 -17.50 19.43 -33.18
CA ALA A 56 -17.63 20.43 -34.24
C ALA A 56 -16.24 20.70 -34.87
N GLY A 57 -16.10 20.53 -36.20
CA GLY A 57 -14.95 21.00 -37.02
C GLY A 57 -15.03 22.51 -37.27
N ARG A 58 -14.09 23.26 -37.88
CA ARG A 58 -12.99 23.14 -38.89
C ARG A 58 -12.27 24.55 -38.88
N PRO A 59 -11.28 24.92 -39.73
CA PRO A 59 -10.11 24.22 -40.29
C PRO A 59 -8.78 25.06 -40.23
N ALA A 60 -7.72 24.42 -40.71
CA ALA A 60 -6.33 24.79 -41.08
C ALA A 60 -5.85 26.26 -41.27
N THR A 61 -4.60 26.49 -40.86
CA THR A 61 -3.59 27.36 -41.53
C THR A 61 -2.19 26.78 -41.24
N GLU A 62 -1.35 26.66 -42.28
CA GLU A 62 -0.03 26.01 -42.32
C GLU A 62 1.16 26.94 -41.93
N GLU A 63 2.15 26.33 -41.24
CA GLU A 63 3.63 26.49 -41.23
C GLU A 63 4.38 27.84 -41.01
N PRO A 64 5.72 27.86 -40.74
CA PRO A 64 6.65 26.83 -40.19
C PRO A 64 7.67 27.35 -39.12
N GLY A 65 8.33 26.45 -38.37
CA GLY A 65 9.60 26.75 -37.69
C GLY A 65 10.01 25.83 -36.51
N GLU A 66 10.82 24.79 -36.81
CA GLU A 66 11.93 24.15 -36.05
C GLU A 66 11.91 23.97 -34.50
N PRO A 67 12.59 22.93 -33.93
CA PRO A 67 12.83 21.56 -34.36
C PRO A 67 12.24 20.52 -33.38
N GLU A 68 11.97 19.30 -33.87
CA GLU A 68 11.46 18.17 -33.10
C GLU A 68 12.40 17.76 -31.95
N PRO A 69 11.92 17.59 -30.70
CA PRO A 69 12.54 16.63 -29.80
C PRO A 69 12.08 15.25 -30.28
N THR A 70 13.01 14.44 -30.77
CA THR A 70 12.81 13.01 -31.01
C THR A 70 12.30 12.32 -29.74
N GLU A 71 10.98 12.24 -29.57
CA GLU A 71 10.32 11.24 -28.75
C GLU A 71 10.49 9.89 -29.46
N GLN A 72 11.63 9.24 -29.21
CA GLN A 72 11.64 7.78 -29.21
C GLN A 72 10.94 7.31 -27.93
N SER A 73 9.62 7.52 -27.89
CA SER A 73 8.72 6.68 -27.11
C SER A 73 8.71 5.31 -27.81
N GLN A 74 9.75 4.51 -27.54
CA GLN A 74 9.58 3.07 -27.63
C GLN A 74 8.50 2.73 -26.61
N ALA A 75 7.28 2.57 -27.12
CA ALA A 75 6.27 1.77 -26.48
C ALA A 75 6.86 0.36 -26.36
N THR A 76 7.63 0.14 -25.29
CA THR A 76 7.88 -1.19 -24.79
C THR A 76 6.49 -1.70 -24.42
N GLU A 77 5.95 -2.53 -25.30
CA GLU A 77 4.88 -3.46 -25.00
C GLU A 77 5.27 -4.09 -23.66
N GLN A 78 4.66 -3.60 -22.57
CA GLN A 78 4.90 -4.12 -21.24
C GLN A 78 4.39 -5.55 -21.28
N GLU A 79 5.31 -6.50 -21.49
CA GLU A 79 5.12 -7.86 -21.04
C GLU A 79 4.55 -7.78 -19.61
N PRO A 80 3.51 -8.56 -19.28
CA PRO A 80 3.03 -8.59 -17.91
C PRO A 80 4.24 -8.85 -17.03
N ALA A 81 4.55 -7.92 -16.13
CA ALA A 81 5.75 -7.96 -15.32
C ALA A 81 5.84 -9.36 -14.71
N ALA A 82 6.86 -10.13 -15.10
CA ALA A 82 7.06 -11.46 -14.54
C ALA A 82 7.04 -11.31 -13.01
N GLY A 83 6.13 -12.03 -12.35
CA GLY A 83 5.98 -11.94 -10.91
C GLY A 83 7.34 -12.12 -10.24
N TYR A 84 7.64 -11.28 -9.25
CA TYR A 84 8.84 -11.40 -8.44
C TYR A 84 8.46 -11.73 -7.00
N ARG A 85 9.41 -12.28 -6.25
CA ARG A 85 9.28 -12.48 -4.80
C ARG A 85 10.29 -11.60 -4.09
N LEU A 86 9.85 -10.94 -3.04
CA LEU A 86 10.70 -10.14 -2.17
C LEU A 86 11.44 -11.01 -1.17
N GLU A 87 12.63 -10.53 -0.80
CA GLU A 87 13.52 -11.23 0.09
C GLU A 87 13.50 -10.56 1.47
N THR A 88 13.56 -11.36 2.54
CA THR A 88 13.83 -10.79 3.85
C THR A 88 15.28 -10.28 3.87
N PRO A 89 15.50 -9.03 4.29
CA PRO A 89 16.84 -8.49 4.49
C PRO A 89 17.70 -9.34 5.43
N SER A 90 19.00 -9.39 5.15
CA SER A 90 19.97 -10.20 5.90
C SER A 90 20.19 -9.74 7.34
N ASP A 91 19.81 -8.50 7.67
CA ASP A 91 19.94 -7.91 9.01
C ASP A 91 18.77 -8.27 9.95
N VAL A 92 17.77 -9.01 9.47
CA VAL A 92 16.61 -9.45 10.26
C VAL A 92 16.90 -10.79 10.95
N PRO A 93 16.68 -10.90 12.27
CA PRO A 93 16.80 -12.18 12.98
C PRO A 93 15.88 -13.26 12.36
N THR A 94 16.39 -14.48 12.16
CA THR A 94 15.65 -15.58 11.50
C THR A 94 14.28 -15.86 12.14
N ALA A 95 14.16 -15.74 13.46
CA ALA A 95 12.90 -15.93 14.18
C ALA A 95 11.83 -14.86 13.85
N ALA A 96 12.26 -13.65 13.48
CA ALA A 96 11.39 -12.60 12.99
C ALA A 96 11.09 -12.77 11.49
N ALA A 97 12.08 -13.17 10.70
CA ALA A 97 11.93 -13.42 9.28
C ALA A 97 10.82 -14.44 8.95
N ILE A 98 10.72 -15.52 9.75
CA ILE A 98 9.69 -16.56 9.58
C ILE A 98 8.27 -15.99 9.76
N LYS A 99 8.09 -15.01 10.64
CA LYS A 99 6.76 -14.41 10.89
C LYS A 99 6.25 -13.58 9.72
N TRP A 100 7.11 -13.26 8.77
CA TRP A 100 6.81 -12.37 7.65
C TRP A 100 6.68 -13.09 6.31
N ASP A 101 6.82 -14.41 6.28
CA ASP A 101 6.80 -15.17 5.02
C ASP A 101 5.48 -14.97 4.24
N SER A 102 4.33 -14.93 4.93
CA SER A 102 3.02 -14.66 4.31
C SER A 102 2.85 -13.20 3.91
N THR A 103 3.34 -12.25 4.70
CA THR A 103 3.39 -10.82 4.37
C THR A 103 4.23 -10.59 3.12
N LEU A 104 5.41 -11.21 3.06
CA LEU A 104 6.32 -11.12 1.93
C LEU A 104 5.68 -11.69 0.66
N ASP A 105 5.00 -12.83 0.73
CA ASP A 105 4.30 -13.42 -0.42
C ASP A 105 3.13 -12.55 -0.89
N GLY A 106 2.27 -12.10 0.03
CA GLY A 106 1.14 -11.22 -0.27
C GLY A 106 1.58 -9.88 -0.85
N PHE A 107 2.58 -9.24 -0.23
CA PHE A 107 3.15 -7.99 -0.70
C PHE A 107 3.82 -8.16 -2.06
N SER A 108 4.55 -9.26 -2.28
CA SER A 108 5.19 -9.54 -3.58
C SER A 108 4.16 -9.57 -4.71
N LYS A 109 3.05 -10.30 -4.50
CA LYS A 109 1.94 -10.40 -5.46
C LYS A 109 1.26 -9.06 -5.70
N ALA A 110 0.95 -8.33 -4.62
CA ALA A 110 0.31 -7.02 -4.70
C ALA A 110 1.21 -6.00 -5.42
N ALA A 111 2.50 -5.98 -5.09
CA ALA A 111 3.47 -5.08 -5.68
C ALA A 111 3.74 -5.38 -7.16
N SER A 112 3.89 -6.66 -7.53
CA SER A 112 4.04 -7.06 -8.94
C SER A 112 2.77 -6.78 -9.74
N GLY A 113 1.59 -7.05 -9.15
CA GLY A 113 0.29 -6.76 -9.77
C GLY A 113 0.03 -5.26 -9.95
N ALA A 114 0.60 -4.43 -9.08
CA ALA A 114 0.60 -2.97 -9.19
C ALA A 114 1.67 -2.43 -10.17
N GLY A 115 2.46 -3.30 -10.81
CA GLY A 115 3.52 -2.90 -11.74
C GLY A 115 4.72 -2.22 -11.06
N ILE A 116 4.90 -2.39 -9.75
CA ILE A 116 6.04 -1.85 -9.03
C ILE A 116 7.30 -2.62 -9.47
N PRO A 117 8.40 -1.97 -9.88
CA PRO A 117 9.66 -2.66 -10.15
C PRO A 117 10.22 -3.34 -8.89
N GLN A 118 10.74 -4.56 -9.03
CA GLN A 118 11.29 -5.35 -7.90
C GLN A 118 12.26 -4.57 -7.00
N PRO A 119 13.21 -3.76 -7.52
CA PRO A 119 14.11 -3.00 -6.64
C PRO A 119 13.39 -2.00 -5.74
N ILE A 120 12.34 -1.35 -6.27
CA ILE A 120 11.55 -0.37 -5.52
C ILE A 120 10.68 -1.10 -4.47
N ALA A 121 10.11 -2.23 -4.83
CA ALA A 121 9.34 -3.06 -3.90
C ALA A 121 10.23 -3.61 -2.77
N GLN A 122 11.46 -4.02 -3.07
CA GLN A 122 12.44 -4.45 -2.07
C GLN A 122 12.84 -3.30 -1.13
N ASN A 123 13.05 -2.09 -1.66
CA ASN A 123 13.31 -0.89 -0.85
C ASN A 123 12.13 -0.56 0.07
N LEU A 124 10.89 -0.70 -0.41
CA LEU A 124 9.70 -0.46 0.39
C LEU A 124 9.56 -1.50 1.51
N MET A 125 9.79 -2.78 1.22
CA MET A 125 9.80 -3.86 2.23
C MET A 125 10.86 -3.62 3.30
N GLN A 126 12.05 -3.20 2.90
CA GLN A 126 13.10 -2.84 3.85
C GLN A 126 12.70 -1.60 4.70
N SER A 127 12.00 -0.62 4.12
CA SER A 127 11.48 0.53 4.87
C SER A 127 10.42 0.10 5.89
N PHE A 128 9.60 -0.91 5.59
CA PHE A 128 8.66 -1.51 6.54
C PHE A 128 9.42 -2.10 7.74
N ILE A 129 10.50 -2.83 7.49
CA ILE A 129 11.32 -3.46 8.53
C ILE A 129 11.96 -2.44 9.47
N ASP A 130 12.47 -1.33 8.90
CA ASP A 130 13.00 -0.25 9.72
C ASP A 130 11.95 0.44 10.56
N ALA A 131 10.76 0.65 9.99
CA ALA A 131 9.65 1.23 10.72
C ALA A 131 9.18 0.32 11.86
N ASP A 132 9.07 -0.98 11.61
CA ASP A 132 8.73 -1.98 12.62
C ASP A 132 9.75 -2.00 13.77
N ALA A 133 11.04 -1.98 13.43
CA ALA A 133 12.11 -1.87 14.42
C ALA A 133 12.01 -0.58 15.26
N ALA A 134 11.66 0.56 14.65
CA ALA A 134 11.54 1.84 15.34
C ALA A 134 10.28 1.97 16.20
N LEU A 135 9.21 1.24 15.87
CA LEU A 135 7.92 1.27 16.56
C LEU A 135 7.85 0.37 17.81
N GLY A 136 8.91 -0.39 18.10
CA GLY A 136 8.95 -1.29 19.26
C GLY A 136 9.58 -2.67 18.98
N GLY A 137 9.95 -2.95 17.73
CA GLY A 137 10.57 -4.21 17.33
C GLY A 137 9.58 -5.34 17.06
N TYR A 138 10.11 -6.41 16.45
CA TYR A 138 9.44 -7.57 15.82
C TYR A 138 8.36 -8.34 16.64
N GLY A 139 7.27 -7.68 17.06
CA GLY A 139 6.07 -8.30 17.65
C GLY A 139 4.96 -7.28 17.88
N ASN A 140 3.68 -7.53 17.60
CA ASN A 140 2.95 -8.78 17.37
C ASN A 140 3.02 -9.25 15.91
N GLY A 141 2.82 -10.55 15.64
CA GLY A 141 2.85 -11.07 14.27
C GLY A 141 1.80 -10.43 13.35
N GLU A 142 1.73 -10.93 12.11
CA GLU A 142 0.64 -10.62 11.18
C GLU A 142 -0.71 -10.69 11.90
N ASN A 143 -1.48 -9.62 11.82
CA ASN A 143 -2.87 -9.52 12.29
C ASN A 143 -3.04 -9.30 13.80
N ALA A 144 -3.12 -8.02 14.23
CA ALA A 144 -3.95 -7.59 15.38
C ALA A 144 -4.01 -6.06 15.60
N TYR A 145 -3.64 -5.21 14.62
CA TYR A 145 -3.86 -3.76 14.80
C TYR A 145 -5.28 -3.42 14.37
N THR A 146 -6.09 -2.90 15.30
CA THR A 146 -7.32 -2.20 14.92
C THR A 146 -6.96 -0.82 14.35
N SER A 147 -7.87 -0.20 13.61
CA SER A 147 -7.65 1.17 13.12
C SER A 147 -7.40 2.18 14.26
N GLU A 148 -7.99 1.96 15.44
CA GLU A 148 -7.76 2.78 16.64
C GLU A 148 -6.34 2.58 17.21
N ASP A 149 -5.88 1.32 17.28
CA ASP A 149 -4.51 1.00 17.70
C ASP A 149 -3.48 1.59 16.73
N ALA A 150 -3.78 1.52 15.43
CA ALA A 150 -2.96 2.07 14.37
C ALA A 150 -2.84 3.58 14.49
N GLU A 151 -3.98 4.28 14.61
CA GLU A 151 -4.00 5.73 14.79
C GLU A 151 -3.24 6.16 16.05
N SER A 152 -3.50 5.51 17.18
CA SER A 152 -2.81 5.80 18.45
C SER A 152 -1.30 5.65 18.31
N SER A 153 -0.85 4.53 17.73
CA SER A 153 0.57 4.22 17.52
C SER A 153 1.23 5.22 16.57
N LEU A 154 0.58 5.55 15.46
CA LEU A 154 1.10 6.47 14.46
C LEU A 154 1.12 7.92 14.96
N ARG A 155 0.13 8.35 15.75
CA ARG A 155 0.13 9.66 16.41
C ARG A 155 1.24 9.77 17.46
N ALA A 156 1.54 8.68 18.17
CA ALA A 156 2.68 8.63 19.09
C ALA A 156 4.02 8.67 18.34
N PHE A 157 4.10 7.96 17.19
CA PHE A 157 5.33 7.85 16.41
C PHE A 157 5.68 9.14 15.66
N TRP A 158 4.75 9.72 14.90
CA TRP A 158 4.99 10.95 14.13
C TRP A 158 4.77 12.23 14.93
N GLY A 159 4.12 12.13 16.09
CA GLY A 159 3.58 13.29 16.80
C GLY A 159 2.24 13.76 16.22
N ARG A 160 1.43 14.40 17.07
CA ARG A 160 0.07 14.84 16.70
C ARG A 160 0.04 15.82 15.53
N GLU A 161 1.03 16.69 15.43
CA GLU A 161 1.11 17.74 14.41
C GLU A 161 1.42 17.18 13.02
N ALA A 162 2.25 16.13 12.93
CA ALA A 162 2.68 15.57 11.65
C ALA A 162 1.79 14.42 11.15
N TYR A 163 1.00 13.78 12.03
CA TYR A 163 0.18 12.61 11.73
C TYR A 163 -0.70 12.81 10.48
N ASP A 164 -1.53 13.86 10.45
CA ASP A 164 -2.45 14.09 9.32
C ASP A 164 -1.69 14.32 8.01
N GLY A 165 -0.53 14.98 8.08
CA GLY A 165 0.35 15.21 6.94
C GLY A 165 0.92 13.91 6.37
N GLN A 166 1.34 12.99 7.23
CA GLN A 166 1.88 11.70 6.81
C GLN A 166 0.78 10.77 6.30
N MET A 167 -0.39 10.73 6.94
CA MET A 167 -1.53 9.93 6.44
C MET A 167 -2.00 10.38 5.06
N ARG A 168 -1.97 11.69 4.76
CA ARG A 168 -2.22 12.18 3.39
C ARG A 168 -1.22 11.61 2.37
N LYS A 169 0.06 11.43 2.74
CA LYS A 169 1.04 10.77 1.87
C LYS A 169 0.72 9.30 1.67
N VAL A 170 0.37 8.58 2.74
CA VAL A 170 -0.06 7.18 2.67
C VAL A 170 -1.21 7.03 1.68
N TRP A 171 -2.26 7.82 1.82
CA TRP A 171 -3.42 7.75 0.93
C TRP A 171 -3.08 8.08 -0.52
N LYS A 172 -2.24 9.10 -0.74
CA LYS A 172 -1.75 9.44 -2.09
C LYS A 172 -0.95 8.28 -2.69
N THR A 173 -0.10 7.62 -1.90
CA THR A 173 0.68 6.46 -2.32
C THR A 173 -0.24 5.30 -2.67
N VAL A 174 -1.15 4.89 -1.79
CA VAL A 174 -2.07 3.76 -2.04
C VAL A 174 -2.92 4.01 -3.28
N LYS A 175 -3.48 5.22 -3.44
CA LYS A 175 -4.21 5.60 -4.65
C LYS A 175 -3.35 5.49 -5.91
N GLY A 176 -2.07 5.87 -5.83
CA GLY A 176 -1.12 5.78 -6.95
C GLY A 176 -0.68 4.36 -7.28
N LEU A 177 -0.74 3.42 -6.33
CA LEU A 177 -0.42 2.01 -6.54
C LEU A 177 -1.60 1.21 -7.13
N GLY A 178 -2.81 1.77 -7.11
CA GLY A 178 -3.99 1.21 -7.75
C GLY A 178 -4.80 0.26 -6.87
N THR A 179 -5.96 -0.15 -7.41
CA THR A 179 -7.00 -0.87 -6.67
C THR A 179 -6.52 -2.20 -6.09
N HIS A 180 -5.73 -2.96 -6.85
CA HIS A 180 -5.26 -4.28 -6.39
C HIS A 180 -4.39 -4.20 -5.13
N PHE A 181 -3.53 -3.18 -5.04
CA PHE A 181 -2.71 -2.97 -3.85
C PHE A 181 -3.56 -2.53 -2.66
N ALA A 182 -4.57 -1.69 -2.88
CA ALA A 182 -5.52 -1.27 -1.85
C ALA A 182 -6.34 -2.47 -1.31
N GLU A 183 -6.87 -3.32 -2.20
CA GLU A 183 -7.60 -4.54 -1.82
C GLU A 183 -6.74 -5.50 -1.01
N TRP A 184 -5.45 -5.61 -1.33
CA TRP A 184 -4.52 -6.40 -0.54
C TRP A 184 -4.33 -5.81 0.86
N LEU A 185 -4.13 -4.50 0.98
CA LEU A 185 -4.00 -3.84 2.29
C LEU A 185 -5.25 -4.06 3.17
N ASP A 186 -6.43 -3.95 2.58
CA ASP A 186 -7.71 -4.13 3.27
C ASP A 186 -7.93 -5.60 3.64
N GLY A 187 -7.73 -6.51 2.69
CA GLY A 187 -8.00 -7.95 2.86
C GLY A 187 -7.00 -8.66 3.78
N SER A 188 -5.78 -8.13 3.91
CA SER A 188 -4.74 -8.69 4.79
C SER A 188 -4.66 -8.00 6.16
N GLY A 189 -5.40 -6.89 6.38
CA GLY A 189 -5.26 -6.06 7.58
C GLY A 189 -3.95 -5.25 7.63
N MET A 190 -3.11 -5.30 6.59
CA MET A 190 -1.86 -4.53 6.51
C MET A 190 -2.10 -3.04 6.37
N GLY A 191 -3.29 -2.61 5.95
CA GLY A 191 -3.70 -1.21 5.93
C GLY A 191 -3.70 -0.56 7.32
N ASP A 192 -3.95 -1.34 8.38
CA ASP A 192 -3.94 -0.88 9.77
C ASP A 192 -2.57 -1.13 10.45
N HIS A 193 -1.58 -1.70 9.76
CA HIS A 193 -0.27 -1.94 10.37
C HIS A 193 0.56 -0.65 10.43
N PRO A 194 0.97 -0.14 11.61
CA PRO A 194 1.68 1.14 11.71
C PRO A 194 2.97 1.19 10.88
N ALA A 195 3.76 0.11 10.88
CA ALA A 195 4.99 0.05 10.08
C ALA A 195 4.73 0.12 8.56
N VAL A 196 3.62 -0.44 8.07
CA VAL A 196 3.22 -0.35 6.66
C VAL A 196 2.87 1.09 6.31
N CYS A 197 2.09 1.77 7.15
CA CYS A 197 1.78 3.19 6.99
C CYS A 197 3.04 4.06 6.95
N VAL A 198 4.01 3.80 7.84
CA VAL A 198 5.30 4.52 7.82
C VAL A 198 6.08 4.27 6.53
N ALA A 199 6.15 3.03 6.06
CA ALA A 199 6.81 2.69 4.80
C ALA A 199 6.14 3.38 3.60
N LEU A 200 4.81 3.37 3.53
CA LEU A 200 4.03 4.02 2.47
C LEU A 200 4.14 5.55 2.49
N ALA A 201 4.28 6.16 3.67
CA ALA A 201 4.55 7.59 3.80
C ALA A 201 5.93 7.98 3.24
N ASN A 202 6.89 7.05 3.26
CA ASN A 202 8.25 7.20 2.74
C ASN A 202 8.41 6.72 1.29
N TRP A 203 7.32 6.35 0.61
CA TRP A 203 7.33 5.81 -0.76
C TRP A 203 8.07 6.67 -1.80
N ALA A 204 8.06 7.99 -1.66
CA ALA A 204 8.80 8.86 -2.58
C ALA A 204 10.31 8.66 -2.47
N ASP A 205 10.82 8.42 -1.27
CA ASP A 205 12.24 8.27 -1.00
C ASP A 205 12.76 6.91 -1.51
N THR A 206 11.93 5.87 -1.57
CA THR A 206 12.33 4.53 -2.07
C THR A 206 12.71 4.52 -3.56
N LYS A 207 12.37 5.60 -4.27
CA LYS A 207 12.63 5.81 -5.70
C LYS A 207 13.82 6.72 -5.97
N LEU A 208 14.47 7.24 -4.93
CA LEU A 208 15.62 8.12 -5.11
C LEU A 208 16.81 7.35 -5.68
N THR A 209 17.53 8.01 -6.57
CA THR A 209 18.84 7.54 -7.01
C THR A 209 19.86 7.66 -5.88
N LYS A 210 20.98 6.94 -5.99
CA LYS A 210 22.11 7.01 -5.04
C LYS A 210 22.56 8.45 -4.75
N ALA A 211 22.71 9.26 -5.80
CA ALA A 211 23.11 10.67 -5.68
C ALA A 211 22.07 11.52 -4.96
N GLN A 212 20.78 11.34 -5.27
CA GLN A 212 19.70 12.06 -4.59
C GLN A 212 19.57 11.66 -3.12
N ALA A 213 19.69 10.36 -2.83
CA ALA A 213 19.69 9.86 -1.46
C ALA A 213 20.87 10.42 -0.65
N GLN A 214 22.07 10.47 -1.23
CA GLN A 214 23.24 11.07 -0.60
C GLN A 214 23.05 12.57 -0.34
N ALA A 215 22.42 13.30 -1.26
CA ALA A 215 22.14 14.72 -1.09
C ALA A 215 21.14 14.97 0.06
N GLU A 216 20.03 14.24 0.10
CA GLU A 216 19.04 14.31 1.19
C GLU A 216 19.65 13.91 2.54
N LEU A 217 20.46 12.85 2.56
CA LEU A 217 21.17 12.41 3.76
C LEU A 217 22.14 13.49 4.26
N SER A 218 22.95 14.05 3.35
CA SER A 218 23.91 15.11 3.69
C SER A 218 23.21 16.34 4.26
N LYS A 219 22.05 16.73 3.69
CA LYS A 219 21.23 17.83 4.20
C LYS A 219 20.82 17.60 5.64
N ILE A 220 20.28 16.42 5.97
CA ILE A 220 19.85 16.08 7.33
C ILE A 220 21.06 16.09 8.28
N MET A 221 22.16 15.45 7.89
CA MET A 221 23.35 15.30 8.75
C MET A 221 24.11 16.62 8.95
N SER A 222 24.01 17.56 8.02
CA SER A 222 24.64 18.89 8.12
C SER A 222 23.84 19.89 8.96
N ASP A 223 22.57 19.62 9.21
CA ASP A 223 21.70 20.47 10.01
C ASP A 223 21.59 19.92 11.44
N GLU A 224 22.34 20.52 12.36
CA GLU A 224 22.30 20.19 13.79
C GLU A 224 20.91 20.38 14.42
N LYS A 225 20.03 21.17 13.79
CA LYS A 225 18.64 21.38 14.22
C LYS A 225 17.66 20.41 13.57
N SER A 226 18.13 19.50 12.71
CA SER A 226 17.26 18.51 12.09
C SER A 226 16.60 17.61 13.15
N ASP A 227 15.41 17.11 12.82
CA ASP A 227 14.68 16.20 13.72
C ASP A 227 15.49 14.94 14.06
N TYR A 228 16.49 14.58 13.23
CA TYR A 228 17.41 13.46 13.50
C TYR A 228 18.23 13.64 14.78
N PHE A 229 18.65 14.88 15.10
CA PHE A 229 19.39 15.20 16.33
C PHE A 229 18.48 15.61 17.50
N SER A 230 17.16 15.57 17.31
CA SER A 230 16.22 15.99 18.35
C SER A 230 16.28 15.08 19.59
N GLN A 231 16.10 15.67 20.76
CA GLN A 231 15.92 14.91 22.01
C GLN A 231 14.52 14.29 22.08
N ASP A 232 13.54 14.87 21.38
CA ASP A 232 12.17 14.37 21.30
C ASP A 232 12.09 13.11 20.45
N SER A 233 11.63 12.00 21.06
CA SER A 233 11.53 10.71 20.38
C SER A 233 10.60 10.73 19.17
N TRP A 234 9.47 11.43 19.25
CA TRP A 234 8.48 11.51 18.17
C TRP A 234 8.98 12.32 16.95
N ARG A 235 10.00 13.16 17.13
CA ARG A 235 10.73 13.81 16.01
C ARG A 235 11.86 12.91 15.52
N ARG A 236 12.65 12.40 16.47
CA ARG A 236 13.86 11.63 16.18
C ARG A 236 13.58 10.29 15.51
N GLN A 237 12.62 9.51 15.99
CA GLN A 237 12.39 8.14 15.50
C GLN A 237 11.98 8.11 14.01
N PRO A 238 11.01 8.93 13.54
CA PRO A 238 10.72 9.01 12.11
C PRO A 238 11.93 9.47 11.28
N ALA A 239 12.72 10.42 11.79
CA ALA A 239 13.91 10.91 11.11
C ALA A 239 15.01 9.83 11.02
N VAL A 240 15.20 9.03 12.07
CA VAL A 240 16.14 7.90 12.09
C VAL A 240 15.73 6.84 11.06
N VAL A 241 14.44 6.50 10.96
CA VAL A 241 13.93 5.57 9.93
C VAL A 241 14.25 6.10 8.53
N ARG A 242 13.97 7.38 8.27
CA ARG A 242 14.26 8.01 6.99
C ARG A 242 15.77 8.01 6.69
N VAL A 243 16.61 8.37 7.66
CA VAL A 243 18.08 8.37 7.52
C VAL A 243 18.62 6.98 7.24
N LYS A 244 18.12 5.94 7.91
CA LYS A 244 18.55 4.55 7.67
C LYS A 244 18.21 4.10 6.24
N MET A 245 17.02 4.44 5.76
CA MET A 245 16.62 4.19 4.37
C MET A 245 17.52 4.96 3.37
N LEU A 246 17.70 6.27 3.56
CA LEU A 246 18.54 7.08 2.68
C LEU A 246 19.99 6.60 2.67
N GLY A 247 20.54 6.22 3.83
CA GLY A 247 21.87 5.63 3.94
C GLY A 247 22.02 4.38 3.10
N ARG A 248 21.06 3.45 3.14
CA ARG A 248 21.11 2.25 2.28
C ARG A 248 21.06 2.59 0.79
N LEU A 249 20.21 3.53 0.39
CA LEU A 249 20.12 3.93 -1.02
C LEU A 249 21.40 4.63 -1.49
N ALA A 250 21.99 5.46 -0.63
CA ALA A 250 23.19 6.22 -0.92
C ALA A 250 24.47 5.37 -0.94
N TYR A 251 24.51 4.29 -0.15
CA TYR A 251 25.63 3.35 -0.06
C TYR A 251 25.33 1.98 -0.66
N ALA A 252 24.27 1.85 -1.45
CA ALA A 252 24.01 0.62 -2.19
C ALA A 252 25.22 0.31 -3.09
N GLU A 253 25.78 -0.89 -2.91
CA GLU A 253 26.70 -1.49 -3.86
C GLU A 253 25.92 -1.69 -5.18
N ASP A 254 26.51 -1.35 -6.32
CA ASP A 254 25.84 -1.44 -7.64
C ASP A 254 25.58 -2.90 -8.09
N ALA A 255 25.83 -3.89 -7.22
CA ALA A 255 25.65 -5.31 -7.47
C ALA A 255 24.46 -5.87 -6.67
N PRO A 256 23.61 -6.73 -7.28
CA PRO A 256 22.52 -7.36 -6.56
C PRO A 256 23.11 -8.39 -5.60
N VAL A 257 23.07 -8.09 -4.29
CA VAL A 257 23.30 -9.12 -3.26
C VAL A 257 22.06 -10.01 -3.20
N SER A 258 21.83 -10.76 -4.28
CA SER A 258 20.89 -11.87 -4.28
C SER A 258 21.58 -13.04 -3.60
N HIS A 259 21.12 -13.40 -2.41
CA HIS A 259 21.60 -14.60 -1.73
C HIS A 259 21.36 -15.82 -2.66
N PRO A 260 22.30 -16.77 -2.81
CA PRO A 260 22.15 -17.91 -3.74
C PRO A 260 20.89 -18.74 -3.49
N VAL A 261 20.50 -18.88 -2.22
CA VAL A 261 19.27 -19.56 -1.79
C VAL A 261 18.03 -18.79 -2.21
N ALA A 262 18.07 -17.46 -2.15
CA ALA A 262 16.97 -16.60 -2.55
C ALA A 262 16.85 -16.55 -4.08
N ARG A 263 17.97 -16.52 -4.81
CA ARG A 263 18.00 -16.69 -6.27
C ARG A 263 17.38 -18.00 -6.73
N ALA A 264 17.72 -19.11 -6.06
CA ALA A 264 17.14 -20.43 -6.37
C ALA A 264 15.63 -20.48 -6.08
N ARG A 265 15.18 -19.89 -4.97
CA ARG A 265 13.75 -19.78 -4.63
C ARG A 265 12.99 -18.90 -5.61
N ASN A 266 13.55 -17.77 -6.02
CA ASN A 266 12.93 -16.86 -6.99
C ASN A 266 12.85 -17.50 -8.38
N ALA A 267 13.89 -18.23 -8.79
CA ALA A 267 13.87 -18.99 -10.05
C ALA A 267 12.80 -20.09 -10.05
N GLU A 268 12.61 -20.78 -8.93
CA GLU A 268 11.57 -21.79 -8.78
C GLU A 268 10.16 -21.16 -8.77
N ALA A 269 9.97 -20.06 -8.05
CA ALA A 269 8.71 -19.33 -8.04
C ALA A 269 8.34 -18.81 -9.44
N ALA A 270 9.31 -18.26 -10.18
CA ALA A 270 9.11 -17.82 -11.56
C ALA A 270 8.70 -18.98 -12.48
N ARG A 271 9.27 -20.19 -12.28
CA ARG A 271 8.87 -21.39 -13.01
C ARG A 271 7.45 -21.83 -12.67
N VAL A 272 7.07 -21.79 -11.39
CA VAL A 272 5.71 -22.14 -10.94
C VAL A 272 4.69 -21.16 -11.53
N GLU A 273 4.98 -19.85 -11.53
CA GLU A 273 4.07 -18.85 -12.09
C GLU A 273 3.97 -18.96 -13.62
N GLN A 274 5.09 -19.24 -14.32
CA GLN A 274 5.06 -19.54 -15.75
C GLN A 274 4.23 -20.80 -16.04
N ALA A 275 4.37 -21.85 -15.22
CA ALA A 275 3.58 -23.08 -15.36
C ALA A 275 2.08 -22.83 -15.10
N ALA A 276 1.74 -22.03 -14.09
CA ALA A 276 0.36 -21.64 -13.79
C ALA A 276 -0.25 -20.78 -14.90
N THR A 277 0.52 -19.83 -15.45
CA THR A 277 0.11 -18.99 -16.58
C THR A 277 -0.15 -19.83 -17.82
N LYS A 278 0.75 -20.79 -18.12
CA LYS A 278 0.55 -21.74 -19.21
C LYS A 278 -0.68 -22.62 -18.99
N ALA A 279 -0.88 -23.16 -17.78
CA ALA A 279 -2.04 -23.98 -17.47
C ALA A 279 -3.37 -23.22 -17.62
N ARG A 280 -3.42 -21.94 -17.24
CA ARG A 280 -4.59 -21.06 -17.47
C ARG A 280 -4.82 -20.80 -18.96
N ALA A 281 -3.76 -20.58 -19.73
CA ALA A 281 -3.85 -20.39 -21.18
C ALA A 281 -4.37 -21.65 -21.89
N ASP A 282 -3.85 -22.83 -21.52
CA ASP A 282 -4.29 -24.12 -22.04
C ASP A 282 -5.75 -24.40 -21.67
N ALA A 283 -6.15 -24.14 -20.41
CA ALA A 283 -7.54 -24.28 -19.96
C ALA A 283 -8.51 -23.33 -20.69
N ARG A 284 -8.10 -22.09 -21.00
CA ARG A 284 -8.87 -21.15 -21.82
C ARG A 284 -9.05 -21.66 -23.25
N SER A 285 -7.96 -22.18 -23.85
CA SER A 285 -8.00 -22.73 -25.20
C SER A 285 -8.90 -23.97 -25.29
N GLU A 286 -8.80 -24.88 -24.30
CA GLU A 286 -9.66 -26.07 -24.23
C GLU A 286 -11.14 -25.68 -24.02
N ALA A 287 -11.42 -24.74 -23.11
CA ALA A 287 -12.78 -24.25 -22.89
C ALA A 287 -13.38 -23.61 -24.16
N ALA A 288 -12.61 -22.79 -24.88
CA ALA A 288 -13.03 -22.18 -26.14
C ALA A 288 -13.34 -23.24 -27.23
N ALA A 289 -12.54 -24.32 -27.31
CA ALA A 289 -12.79 -25.42 -28.24
C ALA A 289 -14.06 -26.22 -27.90
N LEU A 290 -14.45 -26.29 -26.62
CA LEU A 290 -15.66 -26.98 -26.17
C LEU A 290 -16.94 -26.18 -26.44
N VAL A 291 -16.89 -24.84 -26.50
CA VAL A 291 -18.06 -24.00 -26.82
C VAL A 291 -18.72 -24.43 -28.13
N ALA A 292 -17.93 -24.74 -29.16
CA ALA A 292 -18.42 -25.19 -30.47
C ALA A 292 -19.06 -26.59 -30.46
N LYS A 293 -18.94 -27.34 -29.35
CA LYS A 293 -19.41 -28.72 -29.17
C LYS A 293 -20.55 -28.86 -28.16
N LEU A 294 -20.89 -27.80 -27.41
CA LEU A 294 -21.90 -27.85 -26.32
C LEU A 294 -23.28 -28.36 -26.77
N ASP A 295 -23.68 -28.06 -28.01
CA ASP A 295 -24.99 -28.44 -28.58
C ASP A 295 -24.91 -29.60 -29.58
N LYS A 296 -23.73 -30.21 -29.77
CA LYS A 296 -23.50 -31.25 -30.78
C LYS A 296 -23.35 -32.63 -30.13
N GLY A 297 -23.79 -33.66 -30.84
CA GLY A 297 -23.68 -35.06 -30.39
C GLY A 297 -24.90 -35.56 -29.60
N THR A 298 -24.73 -36.73 -28.99
CA THR A 298 -25.75 -37.40 -28.18
C THR A 298 -25.98 -36.67 -26.85
N PRO A 299 -27.12 -36.89 -26.16
CA PRO A 299 -27.37 -36.30 -24.84
C PRO A 299 -26.26 -36.56 -23.81
N ALA A 300 -25.67 -37.76 -23.81
CA ALA A 300 -24.57 -38.10 -22.91
C ALA A 300 -23.27 -37.31 -23.22
N GLU A 301 -22.95 -37.13 -24.49
CA GLU A 301 -21.78 -36.36 -24.93
C GLU A 301 -21.92 -34.85 -24.62
N ARG A 302 -23.13 -34.31 -24.75
CA ARG A 302 -23.42 -32.91 -24.40
C ARG A 302 -23.26 -32.67 -22.90
N GLU A 303 -23.76 -33.56 -22.06
CA GLU A 303 -23.60 -33.45 -20.60
C GLU A 303 -22.14 -33.60 -20.15
N ALA A 304 -21.39 -34.52 -20.76
CA ALA A 304 -19.95 -34.64 -20.51
C ALA A 304 -19.19 -33.37 -20.92
N THR A 305 -19.54 -32.78 -22.07
CA THR A 305 -18.93 -31.54 -22.59
C THR A 305 -19.23 -30.35 -21.70
N LYS A 306 -20.48 -30.19 -21.23
CA LYS A 306 -20.86 -29.15 -20.27
C LYS A 306 -20.10 -29.29 -18.95
N LYS A 307 -20.03 -30.51 -18.41
CA LYS A 307 -19.29 -30.77 -17.15
C LYS A 307 -17.82 -30.39 -17.29
N ARG A 308 -17.18 -30.75 -18.40
CA ARG A 308 -15.79 -30.41 -18.67
C ARG A 308 -15.58 -28.91 -18.87
N PHE A 309 -16.49 -28.24 -19.56
CA PHE A 309 -16.46 -26.79 -19.71
C PHE A 309 -16.55 -26.08 -18.35
N ILE A 310 -17.50 -26.48 -17.49
CA ILE A 310 -17.65 -25.93 -16.13
C ILE A 310 -16.37 -26.15 -15.30
N GLU A 311 -15.82 -27.36 -15.33
CA GLU A 311 -14.56 -27.70 -14.63
C GLU A 311 -13.40 -26.81 -15.08
N LEU A 312 -13.25 -26.59 -16.39
CA LEU A 312 -12.20 -25.74 -16.94
C LEU A 312 -12.42 -24.27 -16.58
N THR A 313 -13.65 -23.76 -16.67
CA THR A 313 -13.96 -22.37 -16.28
C THR A 313 -13.78 -22.11 -14.78
N ALA A 314 -13.98 -23.13 -13.92
CA ALA A 314 -13.72 -23.01 -12.49
C ALA A 314 -12.23 -22.97 -12.12
N ARG A 315 -11.33 -23.32 -13.06
CA ARG A 315 -9.87 -23.29 -12.89
C ARG A 315 -9.21 -22.02 -13.43
N LEU A 316 -9.98 -21.16 -14.09
CA LEU A 316 -9.52 -19.88 -14.64
C LEU A 316 -9.61 -18.76 -13.60
#